data_AF-F6IGY9-F1
#
_entry.id   AF-F6IGY9-F1
#
_cell.length_a   1.000
_cell.length_b   1.000
_cell.length_c   1.000
_cell.angle_alpha   90.00
_cell.angle_beta   90.00
_cell.angle_gamma   90.00
#
_symmetry.space_group_name_H-M   'P 1'
#
loop_
_entity.id
_entity.type
_entity.pdbx_description
1 polymer ?
#
loop_
_entity_poly.entity_id
_entity_poly.type
_entity_poly.pdbx_seq_one_letter_code
_entity_poly.pdbx_strand_id
1 'polypeptide(L)'
;MATPQFPYWLHALSIVSLILGLACAIVIALHQRSHPPKMAVMQWVWPLAALFGSVIWLALHFRAQRADEDVPMWLSVAKGASHCGAGCTLGDIIAEWLAFAFPAIAVWLGWHTVFAEKTFAVWILDYVLAFGIGIAFQYWAIVPMRDLSFGKGVTEAVKADFLSIGAWQVGMYGLMAAGQFLWFRPAYGDIAEVASPEFWFLMQIAMLGGFVTAYPVNWWLVRAGIKERM
;
A
#
# COMPACT_ATOMS: atom_id res chain seq x y z
N MET A 1 -3.08 4.50 -29.88
CA MET A 1 -2.26 3.66 -28.97
C MET A 1 -2.58 2.23 -29.31
N ALA A 2 -1.55 1.37 -29.38
CA ALA A 2 -1.78 -0.06 -29.61
C ALA A 2 -2.34 -0.64 -28.30
N THR A 3 -3.44 -1.38 -28.35
CA THR A 3 -3.93 -2.08 -27.16
C THR A 3 -2.88 -3.10 -26.73
N PRO A 4 -2.41 -3.08 -25.47
CA PRO A 4 -1.40 -4.02 -25.01
C PRO A 4 -1.90 -5.46 -25.18
N GLN A 5 -1.06 -6.33 -25.76
CA GLN A 5 -1.40 -7.73 -26.02
C GLN A 5 -0.75 -8.63 -24.96
N PHE A 6 -1.40 -8.76 -23.81
CA PHE A 6 -0.92 -9.66 -22.77
C PHE A 6 -1.17 -11.13 -23.13
N PRO A 7 -0.17 -12.01 -22.94
CA PRO A 7 -0.36 -13.44 -23.19
C PRO A 7 -1.32 -14.05 -22.17
N TYR A 8 -2.07 -15.07 -22.59
CA TYR A 8 -3.11 -15.71 -21.77
C TYR A 8 -2.60 -16.15 -20.38
N TRP A 9 -1.38 -16.68 -20.30
CA TRP A 9 -0.81 -17.11 -19.02
C TRP A 9 -0.65 -15.96 -18.03
N LEU A 10 -0.27 -14.76 -18.48
CA LEU A 10 -0.08 -13.59 -17.63
C LEU A 10 -1.42 -13.03 -17.19
N HIS A 11 -2.39 -12.99 -18.10
CA HIS A 11 -3.76 -12.60 -17.79
C HIS A 11 -4.38 -13.53 -16.73
N ALA A 12 -4.28 -14.85 -16.93
CA ALA A 12 -4.78 -15.85 -15.99
C ALA A 12 -4.07 -15.76 -14.63
N LEU A 13 -2.74 -15.61 -14.63
CA LEU A 13 -1.95 -15.42 -13.42
C LEU A 13 -2.40 -14.17 -12.65
N SER A 14 -2.59 -13.06 -13.36
CA SER A 14 -3.04 -11.80 -12.77
C SER A 14 -4.39 -11.96 -12.07
N ILE A 15 -5.36 -12.58 -12.74
CA ILE A 15 -6.69 -12.86 -12.16
C ILE A 15 -6.57 -13.76 -10.92
N VAL A 16 -5.81 -14.87 -11.01
CA VAL A 16 -5.63 -15.79 -9.88
C VAL A 16 -5.01 -15.07 -8.68
N SER A 17 -4.00 -14.22 -8.92
CA SER A 17 -3.33 -13.45 -7.87
C SER A 17 -4.27 -12.45 -7.19
N LEU A 18 -5.11 -11.75 -7.95
CA LEU A 18 -6.11 -10.82 -7.42
C LEU A 18 -7.21 -11.53 -6.63
N ILE A 19 -7.72 -12.66 -7.15
CA ILE A 19 -8.70 -13.49 -6.43
C ILE A 19 -8.11 -14.01 -5.13
N LEU A 20 -6.85 -14.46 -5.14
CA LEU A 20 -6.18 -14.95 -3.94
C LEU A 20 -6.02 -13.84 -2.90
N GLY A 21 -5.59 -12.64 -3.31
CA GLY A 21 -5.50 -11.47 -2.43
C GLY A 21 -6.85 -11.10 -1.81
N LEU A 22 -7.91 -11.06 -2.63
CA LEU A 22 -9.28 -10.80 -2.16
C LEU A 22 -9.77 -11.89 -1.20
N ALA A 23 -9.54 -13.16 -1.50
CA ALA A 23 -9.90 -14.27 -0.63
C ALA A 23 -9.18 -14.18 0.72
N CYS A 24 -7.89 -13.85 0.74
CA CYS A 24 -7.13 -13.63 1.97
C CYS A 24 -7.71 -12.47 2.77
N ALA A 25 -8.00 -11.34 2.12
CA ALA A 25 -8.60 -10.17 2.76
C ALA A 25 -9.96 -10.49 3.41
N ILE A 26 -10.82 -11.25 2.71
CA ILE A 26 -12.11 -11.70 3.23
C ILE A 26 -11.93 -12.63 4.43
N VAL A 27 -11.02 -13.61 4.36
CA VAL A 27 -10.75 -14.53 5.48
C VAL A 27 -10.29 -13.76 6.71
N ILE A 28 -9.38 -12.81 6.55
CA ILE A 28 -8.92 -11.94 7.65
C ILE A 28 -10.09 -11.12 8.21
N ALA A 29 -10.88 -10.47 7.34
CA ALA A 29 -12.01 -9.65 7.77
C ALA A 29 -13.06 -10.46 8.55
N LEU A 30 -13.37 -11.68 8.10
CA LEU A 30 -14.28 -12.60 8.79
C LEU A 30 -13.69 -13.08 10.12
N HIS A 31 -12.41 -13.46 10.13
CA HIS A 31 -11.73 -13.89 11.36
C HIS A 31 -11.75 -12.80 12.44
N GLN A 32 -11.54 -11.54 12.05
CA GLN A 32 -11.52 -10.41 12.98
C GLN A 32 -12.88 -10.12 13.63
N ARG A 33 -13.99 -10.61 13.07
CA ARG A 33 -15.31 -10.50 13.72
C ARG A 33 -15.40 -11.32 15.01
N SER A 34 -14.73 -12.46 15.05
CA SER A 34 -14.66 -13.32 16.24
C SER A 34 -13.44 -13.00 17.11
N HIS A 35 -12.39 -12.40 16.53
CA HIS A 35 -11.13 -12.06 17.21
C HIS A 35 -10.74 -10.61 16.90
N PRO A 36 -11.42 -9.62 17.51
CA PRO A 36 -11.17 -8.22 17.21
C PRO A 36 -9.73 -7.81 17.59
N PRO A 37 -9.03 -7.04 16.75
CA PRO A 37 -7.69 -6.58 17.06
C PRO A 37 -7.69 -5.60 18.23
N LYS A 38 -6.63 -5.62 19.05
CA LYS A 38 -6.46 -4.67 20.18
C LYS A 38 -6.49 -3.21 19.71
N MET A 39 -5.92 -2.90 18.55
CA MET A 39 -5.97 -1.59 17.91
C MET A 39 -7.04 -1.58 16.83
N ALA A 40 -8.07 -0.74 16.99
CA ALA A 40 -9.23 -0.70 16.09
C ALA A 40 -8.85 -0.46 14.62
N VAL A 41 -7.85 0.37 14.33
CA VAL A 41 -7.39 0.63 12.96
C VAL A 41 -6.91 -0.64 12.24
N MET A 42 -6.40 -1.62 12.97
CA MET A 42 -5.90 -2.87 12.39
C MET A 42 -7.00 -3.71 11.74
N GLN A 43 -8.27 -3.46 12.07
CA GLN A 43 -9.41 -4.09 11.41
C GLN A 43 -9.43 -3.82 9.90
N TRP A 44 -8.92 -2.65 9.50
CA TRP A 44 -8.80 -2.21 8.11
C TRP A 44 -7.43 -2.54 7.54
N VAL A 45 -6.36 -2.35 8.32
CA VAL A 45 -4.98 -2.56 7.85
C VAL A 45 -4.76 -4.01 7.41
N TRP A 46 -5.19 -5.01 8.19
CA TRP A 46 -4.91 -6.41 7.84
C TRP A 46 -5.57 -6.84 6.52
N PRO A 47 -6.88 -6.60 6.29
CA PRO A 47 -7.50 -6.93 5.00
C PRO A 47 -6.90 -6.13 3.83
N LEU A 48 -6.66 -4.83 4.00
CA LEU A 48 -6.07 -3.99 2.95
C LEU A 48 -4.67 -4.48 2.56
N ALA A 49 -3.84 -4.80 3.55
CA ALA A 49 -2.50 -5.29 3.29
C ALA A 49 -2.49 -6.69 2.64
N ALA A 50 -3.53 -7.50 2.89
CA ALA A 50 -3.71 -8.78 2.21
C ALA A 50 -4.07 -8.66 0.73
N LEU A 51 -4.59 -7.51 0.27
CA LEU A 51 -4.88 -7.32 -1.16
C LEU A 51 -3.61 -7.38 -2.02
N PHE A 52 -2.47 -6.90 -1.52
CA PHE A 52 -1.18 -7.05 -2.20
C PHE A 52 -0.34 -8.19 -1.64
N GLY A 53 -0.39 -8.40 -0.33
CA GLY A 53 0.43 -9.38 0.38
C GLY A 53 -0.08 -10.81 0.28
N SER A 54 -1.35 -11.00 -0.07
CA SER A 54 -2.03 -12.29 -0.21
C SER A 54 -1.73 -13.24 0.97
N VAL A 55 -1.28 -14.46 0.66
CA VAL A 55 -1.02 -15.52 1.64
C VAL A 55 0.05 -15.16 2.66
N ILE A 56 1.02 -14.30 2.30
CA ILE A 56 2.09 -13.88 3.21
C ILE A 56 1.48 -13.02 4.32
N TRP A 57 0.59 -12.09 3.97
CA TRP A 57 -0.08 -11.23 4.96
C TRP A 57 -1.15 -11.97 5.77
N LEU A 58 -1.79 -12.98 5.19
CA LEU A 58 -2.63 -13.91 5.94
C LEU A 58 -1.82 -14.64 7.03
N ALA A 59 -0.64 -15.15 6.68
CA ALA A 59 0.24 -15.80 7.65
C ALA A 59 0.76 -14.82 8.72
N LEU A 60 1.13 -13.60 8.32
CA LEU A 60 1.55 -12.53 9.25
C LEU A 60 0.42 -12.15 10.21
N HIS A 61 -0.82 -12.04 9.74
CA HIS A 61 -2.00 -11.76 10.56
C HIS A 61 -2.16 -12.83 11.65
N PHE A 62 -2.19 -14.11 11.29
CA PHE A 62 -2.31 -15.19 12.27
C PHE A 62 -1.12 -15.25 13.23
N ARG A 63 0.09 -14.93 12.75
CA ARG A 63 1.27 -14.88 13.61
C ARG A 63 1.24 -13.72 14.60
N ALA A 64 0.73 -12.56 14.18
CA ALA A 64 0.51 -11.41 15.04
C ALA A 64 -0.59 -11.64 16.08
N GLN A 65 -1.62 -12.42 15.75
CA GLN A 65 -2.68 -12.81 16.69
C GLN A 65 -2.19 -13.79 17.76
N ARG A 66 -1.24 -14.67 17.43
CA ARG A 66 -0.63 -15.63 18.37
C ARG A 66 0.51 -15.04 19.20
N ALA A 67 0.98 -13.84 18.85
CA ALA A 67 2.02 -13.19 19.62
C ALA A 67 1.39 -12.59 20.88
N ASP A 68 1.84 -13.05 22.05
CA ASP A 68 1.47 -12.50 23.36
C ASP A 68 2.10 -11.09 23.56
N GLU A 69 2.18 -10.59 24.79
CA GLU A 69 2.65 -9.22 25.09
C GLU A 69 4.07 -8.92 24.55
N ASP A 70 4.93 -9.93 24.38
CA ASP A 70 6.29 -9.74 23.84
C ASP A 70 6.35 -10.03 22.33
N VAL A 71 5.78 -9.11 21.54
CA VAL A 71 5.84 -9.19 20.07
C VAL A 71 7.29 -8.97 19.60
N PRO A 72 7.89 -9.92 18.86
CA PRO A 72 9.26 -9.75 18.35
C PRO A 72 9.38 -8.50 17.47
N MET A 73 10.51 -7.79 17.58
CA MET A 73 10.76 -6.53 16.85
C MET A 73 10.42 -6.62 15.36
N TRP A 74 10.83 -7.69 14.68
CA TRP A 74 10.60 -7.85 13.25
C TRP A 74 9.10 -7.90 12.90
N LEU A 75 8.28 -8.50 13.76
CA LEU A 75 6.84 -8.61 13.57
C LEU A 75 6.15 -7.28 13.88
N SER A 76 6.63 -6.57 14.90
CA SER A 76 6.16 -5.22 15.21
C SER A 76 6.46 -4.23 14.08
N VAL A 77 7.67 -4.28 13.51
CA VAL A 77 8.06 -3.50 12.33
C VAL A 77 7.23 -3.89 11.10
N ALA A 78 7.00 -5.19 10.87
CA ALA A 78 6.15 -5.65 9.77
C ALA A 78 4.72 -5.13 9.89
N LYS A 79 4.14 -5.11 11.11
CA LYS A 79 2.83 -4.49 11.38
C LYS A 79 2.84 -2.99 11.09
N GLY A 80 3.87 -2.28 11.58
CA GLY A 80 4.04 -0.85 11.35
C GLY A 80 4.22 -0.46 9.87
N ALA A 81 4.92 -1.28 9.09
CA ALA A 81 5.04 -1.11 7.64
C ALA A 81 3.76 -1.53 6.91
N SER A 82 3.05 -2.57 7.36
CA SER A 82 1.75 -2.95 6.77
C SER A 82 0.72 -1.85 6.93
N HIS A 83 0.81 -1.07 8.00
CA HIS A 83 -0.05 0.06 8.27
C HIS A 83 0.10 1.19 7.24
N CYS A 84 1.33 1.60 6.92
CA CYS A 84 1.54 2.58 5.84
C CYS A 84 1.21 1.99 4.46
N GLY A 85 1.51 0.70 4.24
CA GLY A 85 1.15 -0.03 3.03
C GLY A 85 -0.35 -0.11 2.80
N ALA A 86 -1.15 -0.31 3.85
CA ALA A 86 -2.61 -0.28 3.76
C ALA A 86 -3.14 1.10 3.35
N GLY A 87 -2.54 2.18 3.89
CA GLY A 87 -2.84 3.54 3.47
C GLY A 87 -2.51 3.80 2.01
N CYS A 88 -1.35 3.34 1.54
CA CYS A 88 -0.96 3.41 0.13
C CYS A 88 -1.91 2.60 -0.77
N THR A 89 -2.23 1.35 -0.38
CA THR A 89 -3.18 0.49 -1.11
C THR A 89 -4.53 1.19 -1.33
N LEU A 90 -5.09 1.77 -0.27
CA LEU A 90 -6.37 2.46 -0.37
C LEU A 90 -6.26 3.76 -1.17
N GLY A 91 -5.15 4.49 -0.99
CA GLY A 91 -4.83 5.68 -1.76
C GLY A 91 -4.79 5.41 -3.26
N ASP A 92 -4.00 4.42 -3.68
CA ASP A 92 -3.81 4.04 -5.08
C ASP A 92 -5.12 3.54 -5.70
N ILE A 93 -5.90 2.72 -4.98
CA ILE A 93 -7.23 2.29 -5.43
C ILE A 93 -8.12 3.52 -5.71
N ILE A 94 -8.18 4.48 -4.80
CA ILE A 94 -9.02 5.66 -4.97
C ILE A 94 -8.50 6.54 -6.10
N ALA A 95 -7.20 6.85 -6.10
CA ALA A 95 -6.57 7.77 -7.03
C ALA A 95 -6.61 7.24 -8.47
N GLU A 96 -6.24 5.99 -8.69
CA GLU A 96 -6.21 5.39 -10.04
C GLU A 96 -7.62 5.32 -10.64
N TRP A 97 -8.62 4.88 -9.86
CA TRP A 97 -10.01 4.85 -10.34
C TRP A 97 -10.60 6.25 -10.53
N LEU A 98 -10.23 7.22 -9.69
CA LEU A 98 -10.68 8.61 -9.83
C LEU A 98 -10.06 9.26 -11.08
N ALA A 99 -8.77 9.06 -11.34
CA ALA A 99 -8.09 9.55 -12.54
C ALA A 99 -8.48 8.79 -13.81
N PHE A 100 -8.96 7.55 -13.69
CA PHE A 100 -9.60 6.81 -14.76
C PHE A 100 -10.97 7.41 -15.10
N ALA A 101 -11.83 7.63 -14.10
CA ALA A 101 -13.17 8.19 -14.29
C ALA A 101 -13.14 9.67 -14.72
N PHE A 102 -12.17 10.45 -14.22
CA PHE A 102 -12.02 11.87 -14.49
C PHE A 102 -10.59 12.20 -14.97
N PRO A 103 -10.27 11.97 -16.27
CA PRO A 103 -8.93 12.22 -16.81
C PRO A 103 -8.44 13.66 -16.67
N ALA A 104 -9.35 14.63 -16.49
CA ALA A 104 -9.03 16.03 -16.21
C ALA A 104 -8.15 16.21 -14.96
N ILE A 105 -8.25 15.32 -13.98
CA ILE A 105 -7.42 15.34 -12.77
C ILE A 105 -5.94 15.19 -13.14
N ALA A 106 -5.62 14.24 -14.02
CA ALA A 106 -4.25 14.04 -14.48
C ALA A 106 -3.74 15.28 -15.25
N VAL A 107 -4.58 15.93 -16.05
CA VAL A 107 -4.22 17.19 -16.75
C VAL A 107 -3.92 18.31 -15.76
N TRP A 108 -4.74 18.49 -14.72
CA TRP A 108 -4.49 19.49 -13.67
C TRP A 108 -3.21 19.22 -12.88
N LEU A 109 -2.85 17.95 -12.72
CA LEU A 109 -1.61 17.51 -12.09
C LEU A 109 -0.41 17.53 -13.05
N GLY A 110 -0.57 18.04 -14.27
CA GLY A 110 0.53 18.32 -15.19
C GLY A 110 0.69 17.35 -16.35
N TRP A 111 -0.29 16.47 -16.62
CA TRP A 111 -0.29 15.64 -17.81
C TRP A 111 -0.36 16.52 -19.07
N HIS A 112 0.57 16.31 -20.01
CA HIS A 112 0.85 17.11 -21.22
C HIS A 112 1.57 18.45 -21.03
N THR A 113 1.84 18.89 -19.80
CA THR A 113 2.60 20.13 -19.54
C THR A 113 3.94 19.84 -18.86
N VAL A 114 3.91 19.15 -17.73
CA VAL A 114 5.09 18.75 -16.95
C VAL A 114 5.48 17.32 -17.27
N PHE A 115 4.49 16.43 -17.44
CA PHE A 115 4.70 15.01 -17.67
C PHE A 115 4.18 14.57 -19.04
N ALA A 116 5.00 13.81 -19.75
CA ALA A 116 4.60 13.17 -21.01
C ALA A 116 3.63 12.00 -20.76
N GLU A 117 3.92 11.17 -19.75
CA GLU A 117 3.13 9.99 -19.40
C GLU A 117 2.08 10.34 -18.34
N LYS A 118 0.83 9.87 -18.55
CA LYS A 118 -0.29 10.07 -17.60
C LYS A 118 0.06 9.57 -16.21
N THR A 119 0.72 8.41 -16.15
CA THR A 119 1.10 7.70 -14.92
C THR A 119 1.81 8.61 -13.93
N PHE A 120 2.79 9.41 -14.38
CA PHE A 120 3.55 10.27 -13.47
C PHE A 120 2.72 11.42 -12.88
N ALA A 121 1.75 11.93 -13.62
CA ALA A 121 0.83 12.94 -13.10
C ALA A 121 -0.13 12.35 -12.06
N VAL A 122 -0.61 11.11 -12.28
CA VAL A 122 -1.50 10.41 -11.34
C VAL A 122 -0.76 10.04 -10.05
N TRP A 123 0.53 9.71 -10.12
CA TRP A 123 1.34 9.43 -8.92
C TRP A 123 1.40 10.58 -7.91
N ILE A 124 1.18 11.82 -8.35
CA ILE A 124 1.03 12.95 -7.41
C ILE A 124 -0.23 12.78 -6.57
N LEU A 125 -1.35 12.40 -7.20
CA LEU A 125 -2.60 12.12 -6.51
C LEU A 125 -2.46 10.91 -5.58
N ASP A 126 -1.86 9.82 -6.08
CA ASP A 126 -1.58 8.61 -5.30
C ASP A 126 -0.80 8.98 -4.03
N TYR A 127 0.29 9.73 -4.18
CA TYR A 127 1.12 10.14 -3.05
C TYR A 127 0.35 10.97 -2.04
N VAL A 128 -0.44 11.95 -2.49
CA VAL A 128 -1.24 12.82 -1.62
C VAL A 128 -2.29 12.02 -0.85
N LEU A 129 -3.02 11.13 -1.53
CA LEU A 129 -4.03 10.29 -0.88
C LEU A 129 -3.39 9.27 0.06
N ALA A 130 -2.33 8.58 -0.38
CA ALA A 130 -1.58 7.62 0.44
C ALA A 130 -1.03 8.28 1.70
N PHE A 131 -0.45 9.47 1.59
CA PHE A 131 0.09 10.22 2.71
C PHE A 131 -1.00 10.66 3.68
N GLY A 132 -2.11 11.22 3.16
CA GLY A 132 -3.25 11.64 3.98
C GLY A 132 -3.93 10.48 4.72
N ILE A 133 -4.19 9.36 4.03
CA ILE A 133 -4.79 8.16 4.61
C ILE A 133 -3.82 7.51 5.60
N GLY A 134 -2.53 7.44 5.28
CA GLY A 134 -1.51 6.91 6.18
C GLY A 134 -1.43 7.68 7.49
N ILE A 135 -1.36 9.03 7.43
CA ILE A 135 -1.45 9.89 8.62
C ILE A 135 -2.73 9.62 9.40
N ALA A 136 -3.87 9.50 8.72
CA ALA A 136 -5.13 9.21 9.38
C ALA A 136 -5.06 7.86 10.11
N PHE A 137 -4.63 6.79 9.47
CA PHE A 137 -4.48 5.51 10.16
C PHE A 137 -3.52 5.63 11.36
N GLN A 138 -2.42 6.39 11.22
CA GLN A 138 -1.35 6.42 12.21
C GLN A 138 -1.75 7.26 13.41
N TYR A 139 -2.53 8.32 13.18
CA TYR A 139 -3.20 9.09 14.21
C TYR A 139 -4.07 8.18 15.08
N TRP A 140 -4.91 7.35 14.47
CA TRP A 140 -5.82 6.45 15.18
C TRP A 140 -5.10 5.29 15.88
N ALA A 141 -3.86 4.99 15.48
CA ALA A 141 -2.98 4.06 16.21
C ALA A 141 -2.32 4.74 17.43
N ILE A 142 -1.65 5.88 17.24
CA ILE A 142 -0.79 6.50 18.27
C ILE A 142 -1.60 7.20 19.37
N VAL A 143 -2.67 7.90 19.01
CA VAL A 143 -3.40 8.74 19.98
C VAL A 143 -3.91 7.94 21.19
N PRO A 144 -4.53 6.76 21.01
CA PRO A 144 -4.93 5.92 22.15
C PRO A 144 -3.75 5.33 22.93
N MET A 145 -2.59 5.13 22.29
CA MET A 145 -1.41 4.54 22.94
C MET A 145 -0.69 5.53 23.85
N ARG A 146 -0.68 6.82 23.48
CA ARG A 146 0.10 7.88 24.15
C ARG A 146 -0.75 8.95 24.85
N ASP A 147 -2.07 8.79 24.84
CA ASP A 147 -3.03 9.76 25.39
C ASP A 147 -2.76 11.21 24.92
N LEU A 148 -2.65 11.38 23.60
CA LEU A 148 -2.27 12.66 23.00
C LEU A 148 -3.49 13.53 22.67
N SER A 149 -3.37 14.84 22.91
CA SER A 149 -4.29 15.84 22.33
C SER A 149 -4.24 15.80 20.79
N PHE A 150 -5.34 16.18 20.13
CA PHE A 150 -5.49 16.17 18.67
C PHE A 150 -4.26 16.72 17.91
N GLY A 151 -3.82 17.96 18.18
CA GLY A 151 -2.70 18.57 17.44
C GLY A 151 -1.36 17.85 17.61
N LYS A 152 -1.09 17.33 18.81
CA LYS A 152 0.10 16.49 19.07
C LYS A 152 -0.02 15.14 18.37
N GLY A 153 -1.22 14.54 18.36
CA GLY A 153 -1.50 13.30 17.63
C GLY A 153 -1.19 13.43 16.14
N VAL A 154 -1.64 14.52 15.50
CA VAL A 154 -1.34 14.78 14.08
C VAL A 154 0.16 14.94 13.86
N THR A 155 0.83 15.72 14.71
CA THR A 155 2.28 15.95 14.60
C THR A 155 3.07 14.65 14.72
N GLU A 156 2.71 13.80 15.68
CA GLU A 156 3.38 12.51 15.87
C GLU A 156 3.06 11.51 14.75
N ALA A 157 1.83 11.49 14.24
CA ALA A 157 1.45 10.69 13.08
C ALA A 157 2.27 11.07 11.84
N VAL A 158 2.39 12.37 11.56
CA VAL A 158 3.22 12.89 10.46
C VAL A 158 4.68 12.47 10.62
N LYS A 159 5.28 12.65 11.81
CA LYS A 159 6.67 12.25 12.05
C LYS A 159 6.89 10.75 11.88
N ALA A 160 5.96 9.94 12.36
CA ALA A 160 6.05 8.49 12.29
C ALA A 160 5.95 7.97 10.84
N ASP A 161 5.12 8.60 10.01
CA ASP A 161 4.81 8.08 8.68
C ASP A 161 5.47 8.82 7.51
N PHE A 162 6.02 10.03 7.69
CA PHE A 162 6.69 10.77 6.61
C PHE A 162 7.80 9.97 5.91
N LEU A 163 8.77 9.48 6.67
CA LEU A 163 9.87 8.69 6.11
C LEU A 163 9.42 7.29 5.70
N SER A 164 8.45 6.71 6.41
CA SER A 164 7.89 5.39 6.11
C SER A 164 7.18 5.36 4.77
N ILE A 165 6.25 6.29 4.54
CA ILE A 165 5.49 6.43 3.29
C ILE A 165 6.42 6.90 2.17
N GLY A 166 7.32 7.85 2.43
CA GLY A 166 8.32 8.25 1.44
C GLY A 166 9.15 7.06 0.93
N ALA A 167 9.64 6.22 1.84
CA ALA A 167 10.38 5.01 1.48
C ALA A 167 9.51 3.98 0.75
N TRP A 168 8.26 3.78 1.19
CA TRP A 168 7.31 2.91 0.51
C TRP A 168 7.12 3.33 -0.94
N GLN A 169 6.87 4.63 -1.16
CA GLN A 169 6.58 5.17 -2.48
C GLN A 169 7.79 5.07 -3.43
N VAL A 170 9.01 5.24 -2.92
CA VAL A 170 10.23 4.98 -3.71
C VAL A 170 10.28 3.54 -4.23
N GLY A 171 10.04 2.55 -3.37
CA GLY A 171 10.06 1.14 -3.76
C GLY A 171 8.91 0.78 -4.69
N MET A 172 7.70 1.26 -4.37
CA MET A 172 6.49 0.98 -5.11
C MET A 172 6.49 1.63 -6.49
N TYR A 173 6.71 2.95 -6.60
CA TYR A 173 6.81 3.63 -7.89
C TYR A 173 8.00 3.14 -8.70
N GLY A 174 9.12 2.79 -8.05
CA GLY A 174 10.27 2.21 -8.72
C GLY A 174 9.94 0.89 -9.41
N LEU A 175 9.31 -0.05 -8.70
CA LEU A 175 8.90 -1.33 -9.28
C LEU A 175 7.74 -1.17 -10.28
N MET A 176 6.81 -0.25 -10.04
CA MET A 176 5.74 0.05 -10.98
C MET A 176 6.29 0.61 -12.29
N ALA A 177 7.23 1.56 -12.23
CA ALA A 177 7.93 2.08 -13.41
C ALA A 177 8.68 0.96 -14.16
N ALA A 178 9.40 0.11 -13.42
CA ALA A 178 10.14 -1.00 -14.02
C ALA A 178 9.19 -1.99 -14.72
N GLY A 179 8.10 -2.39 -14.08
CA GLY A 179 7.13 -3.30 -14.66
C GLY A 179 6.41 -2.70 -15.87
N GLN A 180 5.97 -1.45 -15.79
CA GLN A 180 5.24 -0.81 -16.89
C GLN A 180 6.17 -0.51 -18.08
N PHE A 181 7.30 0.17 -17.84
CA PHE A 181 8.11 0.73 -18.92
C PHE A 181 9.28 -0.15 -19.34
N LEU A 182 9.83 -0.99 -18.46
CA LEU A 182 10.96 -1.87 -18.78
C LEU A 182 10.53 -3.31 -19.08
N TRP A 183 9.32 -3.72 -18.70
CA TRP A 183 8.79 -5.05 -19.00
C TRP A 183 7.57 -5.02 -19.93
N PHE A 184 6.43 -4.45 -19.50
CA PHE A 184 5.19 -4.55 -20.26
C PHE A 184 5.26 -3.83 -21.60
N ARG A 185 5.70 -2.57 -21.62
CA ARG A 185 5.82 -1.79 -22.87
C ARG A 185 6.68 -2.47 -23.94
N PRO A 186 7.94 -2.90 -23.67
CA PRO A 186 8.75 -3.58 -24.68
C PRO A 186 8.28 -5.00 -25.01
N ALA A 187 7.70 -5.75 -24.06
CA ALA A 187 7.31 -7.14 -24.29
C ALA A 187 5.92 -7.30 -24.92
N TYR A 188 4.99 -6.38 -24.65
CA TYR A 188 3.56 -6.50 -24.99
C TYR A 188 3.00 -5.29 -25.76
N GLY A 189 3.86 -4.33 -26.10
CA GLY A 189 3.58 -3.20 -27.00
C GLY A 189 3.16 -1.91 -26.33
N ASP A 190 2.61 -1.97 -25.12
CA ASP A 190 2.20 -0.80 -24.34
C ASP A 190 2.18 -1.10 -22.82
N ILE A 191 1.89 -0.09 -22.01
CA ILE A 191 1.70 -0.22 -20.56
C ILE A 191 0.32 -0.83 -20.22
N ALA A 192 0.19 -1.47 -19.06
CA ALA A 192 -1.10 -1.95 -18.57
C ALA A 192 -1.97 -0.77 -18.11
N GLU A 193 -3.23 -0.76 -18.51
CA GLU A 193 -4.22 0.24 -18.11
C GLU A 193 -4.85 -0.11 -16.76
N VAL A 194 -5.30 0.90 -16.00
CA VAL A 194 -5.98 0.72 -14.70
C VAL A 194 -7.15 -0.28 -14.77
N ALA A 195 -7.89 -0.29 -15.87
CA ALA A 195 -9.00 -1.21 -16.11
C ALA A 195 -8.54 -2.59 -16.65
N SER A 196 -7.40 -3.09 -16.20
CA SER A 196 -6.87 -4.41 -16.58
C SER A 196 -6.36 -5.20 -15.36
N PRO A 197 -6.50 -6.54 -15.32
CA PRO A 197 -5.94 -7.36 -14.25
C PRO A 197 -4.43 -7.24 -14.11
N GLU A 198 -3.71 -7.07 -15.22
CA GLU A 198 -2.24 -7.01 -15.27
C GLU A 198 -1.71 -5.76 -14.56
N PHE A 199 -2.41 -4.63 -14.65
CA PHE A 199 -2.07 -3.43 -13.90
C PHE A 199 -2.10 -3.69 -12.40
N TRP A 200 -3.18 -4.28 -11.90
CA TRP A 200 -3.34 -4.55 -10.47
C TRP A 200 -2.43 -5.68 -9.99
N PHE A 201 -2.16 -6.68 -10.82
CA PHE A 201 -1.15 -7.70 -10.52
C PHE A 201 0.24 -7.08 -10.38
N LEU A 202 0.63 -6.19 -11.29
CA LEU A 202 1.88 -5.46 -11.17
C LEU A 202 1.87 -4.54 -9.94
N MET A 203 0.73 -3.93 -9.61
CA MET A 203 0.57 -3.15 -8.37
C MET A 203 0.80 -4.02 -7.13
N GLN A 204 0.32 -5.27 -7.08
CA GLN A 204 0.63 -6.18 -5.96
C GLN A 204 2.15 -6.37 -5.79
N ILE A 205 2.87 -6.56 -6.90
CA ILE A 205 4.34 -6.69 -6.90
C ILE A 205 5.00 -5.37 -6.47
N ALA A 206 4.53 -4.25 -6.98
CA ALA A 206 5.05 -2.92 -6.63
C ALA A 206 4.90 -2.65 -5.14
N MET A 207 3.76 -2.99 -4.55
CA MET A 207 3.51 -2.88 -3.12
C MET A 207 4.44 -3.74 -2.27
N LEU A 208 4.86 -4.91 -2.75
CA LEU A 208 5.92 -5.69 -2.09
C LEU A 208 7.27 -4.96 -2.13
N GLY A 209 7.59 -4.28 -3.23
CA GLY A 209 8.75 -3.39 -3.32
C GLY A 209 8.68 -2.25 -2.30
N GLY A 210 7.52 -1.61 -2.18
CA GLY A 210 7.27 -0.58 -1.18
C GLY A 210 7.44 -1.12 0.25
N PHE A 211 6.98 -2.33 0.53
CA PHE A 211 7.23 -2.97 1.82
C PHE A 211 8.72 -3.19 2.07
N VAL A 212 9.46 -3.72 1.09
CA VAL A 212 10.90 -3.98 1.20
C VAL A 212 11.70 -2.71 1.50
N THR A 213 11.35 -1.59 0.89
CA THR A 213 12.03 -0.30 1.12
C THR A 213 11.57 0.37 2.42
N ALA A 214 10.30 0.27 2.78
CA ALA A 214 9.77 0.86 4.01
C ALA A 214 10.16 0.08 5.27
N TYR A 215 10.33 -1.23 5.19
CA TYR A 215 10.66 -2.08 6.34
C TYR A 215 11.92 -1.64 7.11
N PRO A 216 13.11 -1.46 6.49
CA PRO A 216 14.29 -0.99 7.21
C PRO A 216 14.14 0.42 7.77
N VAL A 217 13.38 1.29 7.09
CA VAL A 217 13.09 2.64 7.58
C VAL A 217 12.21 2.58 8.84
N ASN A 218 11.16 1.76 8.83
CA ASN A 218 10.33 1.54 10.03
C ASN A 218 11.14 0.94 11.17
N TRP A 219 12.03 -0.01 10.88
CA TRP A 219 12.92 -0.58 11.89
C TRP A 219 13.80 0.50 12.54
N TRP A 220 14.38 1.38 11.73
CA TRP A 220 15.19 2.50 12.22
C TRP A 220 14.36 3.50 13.04
N LEU A 221 13.17 3.89 12.55
CA LEU A 221 12.26 4.80 13.26
C LEU A 221 11.85 4.26 14.63
N VAL A 222 11.60 2.96 14.74
CA VAL A 222 11.29 2.30 16.01
C VAL A 222 12.50 2.29 16.94
N ARG A 223 13.70 2.01 16.43
CA ARG A 223 14.93 2.09 17.25
C ARG A 223 15.26 3.51 17.70
N ALA A 224 14.92 4.51 16.91
CA ALA A 224 15.12 5.92 17.24
C ALA A 224 14.04 6.48 18.20
N GLY A 225 13.04 5.68 18.58
CA GLY A 225 11.93 6.12 19.46
C GLY A 225 10.94 7.09 18.79
N ILE A 226 11.04 7.28 17.47
CA ILE A 226 10.13 8.13 16.70
C ILE A 226 8.80 7.39 16.44
N LYS A 227 8.88 6.09 16.14
CA LYS A 227 7.72 5.22 15.91
C LYS A 227 7.58 4.19 17.02
N GLU A 228 6.35 3.90 17.41
CA GLU A 228 6.07 2.91 18.46
C GLU A 228 6.17 1.48 17.94
N ARG A 229 6.46 0.55 18.85
CA ARG A 229 6.27 -0.87 18.59
C ARG A 229 4.77 -1.17 18.58
N MET A 230 4.25 -1.53 17.41
CA MET A 230 2.86 -1.93 17.17
C MET A 230 2.56 -3.36 17.60
#